data_AF-A0A2W6XRA4-F1
#
_entry.id   AF-A0A2W6XRA4-F1
#
_cell.length_a   1.000
_cell.length_b   1.000
_cell.length_c   1.000
_cell.angle_alpha   90.00
_cell.angle_beta   90.00
_cell.angle_gamma   90.00
#
_symmetry.space_group_name_H-M   'P 1'
#
loop_
_entity.id
_entity.type
_entity.pdbx_description
1 polymer ?
#
loop_
_entity_poly.entity_id
_entity_poly.type
_entity_poly.pdbx_seq_one_letter_code
_entity_poly.pdbx_strand_id
1 'polypeptide(L)'
;MIISTIPWDQPATMIDLDGKAPLIATVRDCVIHYGLFKPFAKEQARVLLTQPVHREGQKTRTWLLNPDEIQQLADKLRAEG
;
A
#
# COMPACT_ATOMS: atom_id res chain seq x y z
N MET A 1 4.70 8.29 12.24
CA MET A 1 4.09 7.17 11.49
C MET A 1 2.75 7.58 10.88
N ILE A 2 2.69 7.78 9.56
CA ILE A 2 1.49 8.26 8.83
C ILE A 2 0.50 7.14 8.51
N ILE A 3 0.98 5.92 8.40
CA ILE A 3 0.25 4.81 7.79
C ILE A 3 -0.96 4.36 8.62
N SER A 4 -0.96 4.64 9.92
CA SER A 4 -2.07 4.33 10.82
C SER A 4 -3.37 5.03 10.44
N THR A 5 -3.31 6.18 9.74
CA THR A 5 -4.49 7.01 9.44
C THR A 5 -5.14 6.72 8.08
N ILE A 6 -4.54 5.84 7.26
CA ILE A 6 -5.11 5.48 5.95
C ILE A 6 -6.37 4.63 6.18
N PRO A 7 -7.57 5.04 5.68
CA PRO A 7 -8.78 4.24 5.80
C PRO A 7 -8.68 2.94 5.01
N TRP A 8 -9.10 1.83 5.62
CA TRP A 8 -9.04 0.50 4.98
C TRP A 8 -9.93 0.39 3.74
N ASP A 9 -11.05 1.10 3.73
CA ASP A 9 -12.07 1.15 2.69
C ASP A 9 -11.76 2.14 1.56
N GLN A 10 -10.69 2.94 1.69
CA GLN A 10 -10.28 3.87 0.65
C GLN A 10 -9.98 3.10 -0.65
N PRO A 11 -10.53 3.51 -1.81
CA PRO A 11 -10.15 2.95 -3.09
C PRO A 11 -8.66 3.19 -3.40
N ALA A 12 -8.02 2.19 -3.99
CA ALA A 12 -6.61 2.21 -4.36
C ALA A 12 -6.32 1.27 -5.54
N THR A 13 -5.16 1.47 -6.15
CA THR A 13 -4.65 0.63 -7.24
C THR A 13 -3.29 0.08 -6.86
N MET A 14 -3.16 -1.23 -6.70
CA MET A 14 -1.87 -1.88 -6.55
C MET A 14 -1.27 -2.22 -7.90
N ILE A 15 0.01 -1.89 -8.05
CA ILE A 15 0.81 -2.04 -9.26
C ILE A 15 1.97 -2.98 -8.90
N ASP A 16 2.15 -4.07 -9.64
CA ASP A 16 3.45 -4.75 -9.70
C ASP A 16 4.22 -4.23 -10.93
N LEU A 17 5.53 -4.06 -10.81
CA LEU A 17 6.38 -3.60 -11.92
C LEU A 17 6.85 -4.76 -12.82
N ASP A 18 6.24 -5.94 -12.63
CA ASP A 18 6.53 -7.18 -13.37
C ASP A 18 5.65 -7.31 -14.63
N GLY A 19 4.87 -6.27 -14.94
CA GLY A 19 4.04 -6.18 -16.13
C GLY A 19 2.67 -6.87 -16.00
N LYS A 20 2.22 -7.22 -14.78
CA LYS A 20 0.87 -7.77 -14.60
C LYS A 20 -0.18 -6.67 -14.56
N ALA A 21 -1.43 -7.07 -14.79
CA ALA A 21 -2.55 -6.16 -14.65
C ALA A 21 -2.61 -5.64 -13.20
N PRO A 22 -2.76 -4.32 -13.00
CA PRO A 22 -2.88 -3.75 -11.67
C PRO A 22 -4.18 -4.19 -10.99
N LEU A 23 -4.15 -4.35 -9.67
CA LEU A 23 -5.34 -4.61 -8.86
C LEU A 23 -5.99 -3.28 -8.48
N ILE A 24 -7.23 -3.03 -8.92
CA ILE A 24 -8.03 -1.88 -8.51
C ILE A 24 -9.04 -2.37 -7.46
N ALA A 25 -8.86 -1.96 -6.21
CA ALA A 25 -9.65 -2.47 -5.06
C ALA A 25 -9.60 -1.47 -3.88
N THR A 26 -9.88 -1.93 -2.65
CA THR A 26 -9.63 -1.12 -1.43
C THR A 26 -8.18 -1.21 -0.97
N VAL A 27 -7.74 -0.30 -0.10
CA VAL A 27 -6.43 -0.38 0.56
C VAL A 27 -6.28 -1.72 1.30
N ARG A 28 -7.32 -2.18 2.00
CA ARG A 28 -7.29 -3.47 2.70
C ARG A 28 -7.03 -4.64 1.74
N ASP A 29 -7.72 -4.68 0.61
CA ASP A 29 -7.54 -5.73 -0.40
C ASP A 29 -6.13 -5.69 -1.00
N CYS A 30 -5.61 -4.49 -1.30
CA CYS A 30 -4.25 -4.31 -1.78
C CYS A 30 -3.21 -4.85 -0.79
N VAL A 31 -3.41 -4.62 0.51
CA VAL A 31 -2.50 -5.07 1.57
C VAL A 31 -2.59 -6.58 1.78
N ILE A 32 -3.80 -7.16 1.73
CA ILE A 32 -3.99 -8.62 1.75
C ILE A 32 -3.24 -9.25 0.57
N HIS A 33 -3.43 -8.73 -0.63
CA HIS A 33 -2.82 -9.26 -1.84
C HIS A 33 -1.29 -9.08 -1.85
N TYR A 34 -0.78 -7.95 -1.36
CA TYR A 34 0.65 -7.76 -1.11
C TYR A 34 1.21 -8.82 -0.14
N GLY A 35 0.45 -9.19 0.88
CA GLY A 35 0.81 -10.25 1.83
C GLY A 35 1.07 -11.61 1.16
N LEU A 36 0.42 -11.88 0.03
CA LEU A 36 0.54 -13.12 -0.76
C LEU A 36 1.72 -13.10 -1.74
N PHE A 37 2.33 -11.94 -1.99
CA PHE A 37 3.45 -11.83 -2.92
C PHE A 37 4.72 -12.53 -2.41
N LYS A 38 5.47 -13.10 -3.35
CA LYS A 38 6.85 -13.53 -3.14
C LYS A 38 7.75 -12.30 -2.88
N PRO A 39 8.90 -12.44 -2.18
CA PRO A 39 9.76 -11.31 -1.82
C PRO A 39 10.10 -10.37 -3.00
N PHE A 40 10.48 -10.95 -4.15
CA PHE A 40 10.77 -10.17 -5.36
C PHE A 40 9.59 -9.29 -5.82
N ALA A 41 8.36 -9.83 -5.80
CA ALA A 41 7.17 -9.07 -6.18
C ALA A 41 6.81 -7.99 -5.14
N LYS A 42 7.11 -8.23 -3.85
CA LYS A 42 6.93 -7.22 -2.80
C LYS A 42 7.81 -5.99 -3.02
N GLU A 43 9.06 -6.16 -3.41
CA GLU A 43 9.99 -5.05 -3.69
C GLU A 43 9.53 -4.17 -4.86
N GLN A 44 8.81 -4.78 -5.80
CA GLN A 44 8.25 -4.08 -6.96
C GLN A 44 6.86 -3.49 -6.73
N ALA A 45 6.15 -3.92 -5.69
CA ALA A 45 4.79 -3.49 -5.45
C ALA A 45 4.72 -1.99 -5.10
N ARG A 46 3.74 -1.31 -5.67
CA ARG A 46 3.35 0.06 -5.31
C ARG A 46 1.84 0.12 -5.14
N VAL A 47 1.35 1.00 -4.28
CA VAL A 47 -0.10 1.26 -4.16
C VAL A 47 -0.36 2.73 -4.44
N LEU A 48 -1.09 3.02 -5.51
CA LEU A 48 -1.61 4.34 -5.81
C LEU A 48 -2.91 4.56 -5.05
N LEU A 49 -2.93 5.56 -4.19
CA LEU A 49 -4.06 6.00 -3.42
C LEU A 49 -4.97 6.92 -4.25
N THR A 50 -6.23 7.03 -3.85
CA THR A 50 -7.18 8.02 -4.39
C THR A 50 -7.28 9.28 -3.53
N GLN A 51 -6.60 9.30 -2.38
CA GLN A 51 -6.41 10.49 -1.56
C GLN A 51 -4.95 10.55 -1.09
N PRO A 52 -4.33 11.74 -1.10
CA PRO A 52 -2.92 11.85 -0.77
C PRO A 52 -2.70 11.90 0.74
N VAL A 53 -1.65 11.23 1.19
CA VAL A 53 -1.24 11.16 2.60
C VAL A 53 -0.01 12.02 2.83
N HIS A 54 0.13 12.61 4.01
CA HIS A 54 1.36 13.31 4.37
C HIS A 54 2.49 12.30 4.60
N ARG A 55 3.77 12.66 4.48
CA ARG A 55 4.90 11.81 4.91
C ARG A 55 5.76 12.58 5.88
N GLU A 56 6.27 11.91 6.90
CA GLU A 56 7.12 12.53 7.90
C GLU A 56 8.42 12.95 7.21
N GLY A 57 8.80 14.22 7.38
CA GLY A 57 9.93 14.80 6.67
C GLY A 57 9.66 15.25 5.22
N GLN A 58 8.45 15.03 4.67
CA GLN A 58 8.09 15.56 3.35
C GLN A 58 7.16 16.77 3.44
N LYS A 59 7.46 17.82 2.67
CA LYS A 59 6.64 19.04 2.64
C LYS A 59 5.31 18.83 1.93
N THR A 60 5.26 17.96 0.93
CA THR A 60 4.07 17.70 0.11
C THR A 60 3.44 16.36 0.48
N ARG A 61 2.14 16.22 0.19
CA ARG A 61 1.45 14.94 0.32
C ARG A 61 1.79 14.04 -0.88
N THR A 62 1.76 12.73 -0.66
CA THR A 62 2.04 11.69 -1.66
C THR A 62 0.80 10.86 -1.95
N TRP A 63 0.70 10.37 -3.17
CA TRP A 63 -0.36 9.46 -3.60
C TRP A 63 0.12 8.02 -3.68
N LEU A 64 1.42 7.78 -3.74
CA LEU A 64 1.99 6.46 -3.97
C LEU A 64 2.59 5.93 -2.68
N LEU A 65 2.27 4.70 -2.28
CA LEU A 65 2.94 3.94 -1.23
C LEU A 65 4.02 3.03 -1.82
N ASN A 66 5.17 3.01 -1.16
CA ASN A 66 6.31 2.15 -1.45
C ASN A 66 6.22 0.81 -0.67
N PRO A 67 7.04 -0.20 -1.02
CA PRO A 67 6.99 -1.53 -0.41
C PRO A 67 7.09 -1.53 1.11
N ASP A 68 7.96 -0.71 1.68
CA ASP A 68 8.18 -0.57 3.12
C ASP A 68 6.95 0.01 3.83
N GLU A 69 6.22 0.92 3.17
CA GLU A 69 4.97 1.48 3.68
C GLU A 69 3.82 0.47 3.58
N ILE A 70 3.76 -0.28 2.47
CA ILE A 70 2.77 -1.36 2.32
C ILE A 70 3.04 -2.48 3.36
N GLN A 71 4.30 -2.77 3.66
CA GLN A 71 4.67 -3.75 4.68
C GLN A 71 4.23 -3.29 6.08
N GLN A 72 4.37 -2.00 6.42
CA GLN A 72 3.81 -1.45 7.66
C GLN A 72 2.28 -1.60 7.75
N LEU A 73 1.55 -1.41 6.65
CA LEU A 73 0.11 -1.71 6.61
C LEU A 73 -0.17 -3.20 6.81
N ALA A 74 0.63 -4.08 6.19
CA ALA A 74 0.48 -5.52 6.33
C ALA A 74 0.72 -5.97 7.78
N ASP A 75 1.69 -5.38 8.47
CA ASP A 75 1.96 -5.65 9.88
C ASP A 75 0.85 -5.11 10.79
N LYS A 76 0.32 -3.91 10.49
CA LYS A 76 -0.89 -3.40 11.16
C LYS A 76 -2.07 -4.35 10.99
N LEU A 77 -2.35 -4.80 9.77
CA LEU A 77 -3.46 -5.71 9.47
C LEU A 77 -3.32 -7.05 10.22
N ARG A 78 -2.09 -7.58 10.34
CA ARG A 78 -1.81 -8.80 11.11
C ARG A 78 -2.05 -8.61 12.61
N ALA A 79 -1.74 -7.43 13.15
CA ALA A 79 -1.95 -7.12 14.56
C ALA A 79 -3.43 -6.89 14.93
N GLU A 80 -4.31 -6.64 13.94
CA GLU A 80 -5.76 -6.54 14.13
C GLU A 80 -6.46 -7.92 14.22
N GLY A 81 -5.76 -9.02 13.89
CA GLY A 81 -6.26 -10.41 13.93
C GLY A 81 -5.50 -11.30 14.90
#